data_AF-A0A562T8Y8-F1
#
_entry.id   AF-A0A562T8Y8-F1
#
_cell.length_a   1.000
_cell.length_b   1.000
_cell.length_c   1.000
_cell.angle_alpha   90.00
_cell.angle_beta   90.00
_cell.angle_gamma   90.00
#
_symmetry.space_group_name_H-M   'P 1'
#
loop_
_entity.id
_entity.type
_entity.pdbx_description
1 polymer ?
#
loop_
_entity_poly.entity_id
_entity_poly.type
_entity_poly.pdbx_seq_one_letter_code
_entity_poly.pdbx_strand_id
1 'polypeptide(L)'
;MKCKKFSFLGLGRHLPPLFHHVEIYFLQKGCSGNEAATFFRHYQARGWKGVKGKPVPSWKTLACDWIYLLKRNAYQKKALYEKANLYPGQTD
;
A
#
# COMPACT_ATOMS: atom_id res chain seq x y z
N MET A 1 7.74 11.56 -31.04
CA MET A 1 7.38 10.94 -29.75
C MET A 1 7.34 12.03 -28.69
N LYS A 2 6.17 12.38 -28.13
CA LYS A 2 6.02 13.47 -27.15
C LYS A 2 5.58 12.90 -25.81
N CYS A 3 6.51 12.60 -24.92
CA CYS A 3 6.21 12.29 -23.53
C CYS A 3 5.64 13.56 -22.88
N LYS A 4 4.32 13.60 -22.74
CA LYS A 4 3.56 14.74 -22.22
C LYS A 4 3.98 14.94 -20.76
N LYS A 5 4.71 16.01 -20.48
CA LYS A 5 5.11 16.43 -19.13
C LYS A 5 3.85 16.52 -18.27
N PHE A 6 3.68 15.60 -17.33
CA PHE A 6 2.63 15.66 -16.32
C PHE A 6 3.11 16.55 -15.18
N SER A 7 3.23 17.85 -15.48
CA SER A 7 3.52 18.88 -14.49
C SER A 7 2.23 19.29 -13.80
N PHE A 8 1.95 18.70 -12.63
CA PHE A 8 1.08 19.31 -11.62
C PHE A 8 1.87 19.37 -10.32
N LEU A 9 2.60 20.48 -10.14
CA LEU A 9 3.34 20.79 -8.92
C LEU A 9 2.37 20.81 -7.71
N GLY A 10 2.82 20.22 -6.59
CA GLY A 10 2.21 20.42 -5.27
C GLY A 10 1.13 19.45 -4.80
N LEU A 11 0.52 18.62 -5.66
CA LEU A 11 -0.68 17.84 -5.29
C LEU A 11 -0.45 16.35 -4.93
N GLY A 12 0.80 15.92 -4.75
CA GLY A 12 1.11 14.52 -4.41
C GLY A 12 0.80 13.51 -5.54
N ARG A 13 0.70 13.99 -6.78
CA ARG A 13 0.47 13.17 -7.99
C ARG A 13 1.76 12.83 -8.73
N HIS A 14 2.91 13.23 -8.18
CA HIS A 14 4.21 12.92 -8.76
C HIS A 14 4.54 11.44 -8.51
N LEU A 15 4.81 10.74 -9.61
CA LEU A 15 5.28 9.36 -9.62
C LEU A 15 6.65 9.34 -10.31
N PRO A 16 7.66 8.67 -9.72
CA PRO A 16 7.63 8.04 -8.40
C PRO A 16 7.64 9.07 -7.25
N PRO A 17 6.96 8.80 -6.12
CA PRO A 17 7.11 9.60 -4.91
C PRO A 17 8.49 9.38 -4.27
N LEU A 18 8.92 10.32 -3.43
CA LEU A 18 10.05 10.09 -2.53
C LEU A 18 9.64 9.10 -1.44
N PHE A 19 10.53 8.17 -1.11
CA PHE A 19 10.28 7.18 -0.03
C PHE A 19 9.87 7.86 1.28
N HIS A 20 10.54 8.95 1.65
CA HIS A 20 10.25 9.71 2.86
C HIS A 20 8.79 10.22 2.93
N HIS A 21 8.21 10.64 1.79
CA HIS A 21 6.80 11.05 1.76
C HIS A 21 5.85 9.87 2.00
N VAL A 22 6.20 8.69 1.48
CA VAL A 22 5.43 7.46 1.69
C VAL A 22 5.55 7.02 3.15
N GLU A 23 6.74 7.04 3.72
CA GLU A 23 7.01 6.69 5.11
C GLU A 23 6.21 7.56 6.08
N ILE A 24 6.29 8.90 5.96
CA ILE A 24 5.50 9.83 6.78
C ILE A 24 4.00 9.54 6.66
N TYR A 25 3.51 9.26 5.45
CA TYR A 25 2.10 8.97 5.23
C TYR A 25 1.65 7.70 5.95
N PHE A 26 2.44 6.63 5.90
CA PHE A 26 2.13 5.38 6.60
C PHE A 26 2.19 5.56 8.11
N LEU A 27 3.19 6.27 8.64
CA LEU A 27 3.30 6.60 10.05
C LEU A 27 2.08 7.40 10.53
N GLN A 28 1.64 8.41 9.77
CA GLN A 28 0.42 9.18 10.07
C GLN A 28 -0.86 8.33 10.08
N LYS A 29 -0.89 7.20 9.36
CA LYS A 29 -2.02 6.27 9.32
C LYS A 29 -1.96 5.17 10.39
N GLY A 30 -0.93 5.20 11.24
CA GLY A 30 -0.68 4.20 12.28
C GLY A 30 -0.11 2.88 11.73
N CYS A 31 0.52 2.92 10.56
CA CYS A 31 1.24 1.79 9.97
C CYS A 31 2.74 1.91 10.23
N SER A 32 3.46 0.79 10.12
CA SER A 32 4.91 0.76 10.35
C SER A 32 5.71 1.20 9.13
N GLY A 33 6.90 1.78 9.34
CA GLY A 33 7.84 2.11 8.26
C GLY A 33 8.23 0.90 7.39
N ASN A 34 8.26 -0.30 7.98
CA ASN A 34 8.48 -1.55 7.24
C ASN A 34 7.38 -1.84 6.19
N GLU A 35 6.13 -1.52 6.50
CA GLU A 35 5.01 -1.68 5.57
C GLU A 35 5.11 -0.65 4.44
N ALA A 36 5.55 0.58 4.75
CA ALA A 36 5.83 1.62 3.78
C ALA A 36 6.95 1.21 2.80
N ALA A 37 8.03 0.62 3.31
CA ALA A 37 9.13 0.09 2.51
C ALA A 37 8.67 -1.04 1.58
N THR A 38 7.85 -1.96 2.09
CA THR A 38 7.27 -3.05 1.30
C THR A 38 6.39 -2.51 0.17
N PHE A 39 5.50 -1.57 0.48
CA PHE A 39 4.67 -0.89 -0.50
C PHE A 39 5.53 -0.19 -1.57
N PHE A 40 6.54 0.59 -1.15
CA PHE A 40 7.39 1.35 -2.07
C PHE A 40 8.14 0.44 -3.05
N ARG A 41 8.77 -0.63 -2.55
CA ARG A 41 9.50 -1.60 -3.39
C ARG A 41 8.58 -2.30 -4.39
N HIS A 42 7.38 -2.68 -3.96
CA HIS A 42 6.38 -3.34 -4.80
C HIS A 42 5.96 -2.47 -5.99
N TYR A 43 5.67 -1.19 -5.75
CA TYR A 43 5.27 -0.27 -6.82
C TYR A 43 6.45 0.26 -7.64
N GLN A 44 7.64 0.35 -7.04
CA GLN A 44 8.88 0.66 -7.77
C GLN A 44 9.19 -0.41 -8.81
N ALA A 45 9.10 -1.70 -8.45
CA ALA A 45 9.30 -2.80 -9.40
C ALA A 45 8.23 -2.82 -10.52
N ARG A 46 7.00 -2.38 -10.22
CA ARG A 46 5.91 -2.24 -11.19
C ARG A 46 5.98 -0.94 -12.01
N GLY A 47 6.99 -0.10 -11.77
CA GLY A 47 7.19 1.17 -12.45
C GLY A 47 6.09 2.20 -12.19
N TRP A 48 5.36 2.09 -11.08
CA TRP A 48 4.24 2.97 -10.71
C TRP A 48 3.17 3.10 -11.81
N LYS A 49 2.98 2.04 -12.61
CA LYS A 49 2.00 2.00 -13.70
C LYS A 49 0.69 1.36 -13.24
N GLY A 50 -0.43 1.90 -13.71
CA GLY A 50 -1.75 1.29 -13.54
C GLY A 50 -1.88 0.02 -14.40
N VAL A 51 -2.69 -0.94 -13.94
CA VAL A 51 -2.79 -2.29 -14.53
C VAL A 51 -3.38 -2.29 -15.96
N LYS A 52 -4.07 -1.23 -16.40
CA LYS A 52 -4.80 -1.20 -17.69
C LYS A 52 -4.85 0.18 -18.35
N GLY A 53 -3.76 0.93 -18.34
CA GLY A 53 -3.72 2.26 -18.99
C GLY A 53 -4.60 3.34 -18.33
N LYS A 54 -5.26 3.03 -17.20
CA LYS A 54 -5.96 4.03 -16.39
C LYS A 54 -4.92 4.91 -15.67
N PRO A 55 -5.09 6.24 -15.69
CA PRO A 55 -4.21 7.13 -14.95
C PRO A 55 -4.33 6.81 -13.46
N VAL A 56 -3.21 6.46 -12.81
CA VAL A 56 -3.16 6.37 -11.35
C VAL A 56 -3.22 7.82 -10.85
N PRO A 57 -4.30 8.23 -10.15
CA PRO A 57 -4.49 9.64 -9.80
C PRO A 57 -3.46 10.12 -8.77
N SER A 58 -3.02 9.25 -7.86
CA SER A 58 -1.93 9.52 -6.91
C SER A 58 -1.39 8.22 -6.30
N TRP A 59 -0.13 8.25 -5.85
CA TRP A 59 0.42 7.15 -5.02
C TRP A 59 -0.29 7.05 -3.67
N LYS A 60 -0.91 8.14 -3.19
CA LYS A 60 -1.71 8.14 -1.95
C LYS A 60 -2.93 7.24 -2.07
N THR A 61 -3.59 7.20 -3.24
CA THR A 61 -4.70 6.26 -3.49
C THR A 61 -4.23 4.83 -3.40
N LEU A 62 -3.09 4.51 -4.04
CA LEU A 62 -2.48 3.18 -3.94
C LEU A 62 -2.10 2.83 -2.50
N ALA A 63 -1.58 3.80 -1.74
CA ALA A 63 -1.24 3.63 -0.33
C ALA A 63 -2.48 3.40 0.55
N CYS A 64 -3.57 4.14 0.32
CA CYS A 64 -4.85 3.90 0.99
C CYS A 64 -5.34 2.48 0.76
N ASP A 65 -5.40 2.03 -0.49
CA ASP A 65 -5.84 0.68 -0.85
C ASP A 65 -4.93 -0.38 -0.20
N TRP A 66 -3.62 -0.14 -0.18
CA TRP A 66 -2.65 -1.02 0.47
C TRP A 66 -2.88 -1.12 1.97
N ILE A 67 -3.06 0.01 2.66
CA ILE A 67 -3.34 0.05 4.10
C ILE A 67 -4.68 -0.64 4.41
N TYR A 68 -5.70 -0.44 3.57
CA TYR A 68 -6.97 -1.13 3.72
C TYR A 68 -6.79 -2.66 3.64
N LEU A 69 -6.04 -3.15 2.66
CA LEU A 69 -5.74 -4.58 2.52
C LEU A 69 -4.90 -5.12 3.69
N LEU A 70 -3.91 -4.38 4.17
CA LEU A 70 -3.12 -4.74 5.35
C LEU A 70 -4.00 -4.93 6.58
N LYS A 71 -4.85 -3.93 6.87
CA LYS A 71 -5.78 -3.99 8.01
C LYS A 71 -6.75 -5.16 7.84
N ARG A 72 -7.36 -5.32 6.66
CA ARG A 72 -8.28 -6.43 6.36
C ARG A 72 -7.63 -7.79 6.59
N ASN A 73 -6.40 -7.99 6.10
CA ASN A 73 -5.66 -9.24 6.28
C ASN A 73 -5.28 -9.46 7.75
N ALA A 74 -4.93 -8.39 8.48
CA ALA A 74 -4.67 -8.47 9.92
C ALA A 74 -5.92 -8.91 10.70
N TYR A 75 -7.10 -8.35 10.39
CA TYR A 75 -8.37 -8.79 10.97
C TYR A 75 -8.67 -10.26 10.66
N GLN A 76 -8.46 -10.69 9.41
CA GLN A 76 -8.66 -12.09 9.01
C GLN A 76 -7.71 -13.04 9.76
N LYS A 77 -6.42 -12.69 9.87
CA LYS A 77 -5.44 -13.47 10.63
C LYS A 77 -5.78 -13.50 12.13
N LYS A 78 -6.31 -12.39 12.66
CA LYS A 78 -6.80 -12.30 14.03
C LYS A 78 -7.94 -13.30 14.29
N ALA A 79 -8.96 -13.26 13.43
CA ALA A 79 -10.10 -14.16 13.50
C ALA A 79 -9.69 -15.64 13.36
N LEU A 80 -8.70 -15.93 12.50
CA LEU A 80 -8.15 -17.28 12.34
C LEU A 80 -7.40 -17.75 13.60
N TYR A 81 -6.54 -16.92 14.21
CA TYR A 81 -5.89 -17.31 15.48
C TYR A 81 -6.94 -17.55 16.56
N GLU A 82 -7.93 -16.67 16.66
CA GLU A 82 -8.92 -16.74 17.72
C GLU A 82 -9.77 -18.00 17.57
N LYS A 83 -10.17 -18.32 16.33
CA LYS A 83 -10.84 -19.59 16.01
C LYS A 83 -9.96 -20.82 16.29
N ALA A 84 -8.66 -20.76 15.99
CA ALA A 84 -7.72 -21.84 16.28
C ALA A 84 -7.48 -22.04 17.78
N ASN A 85 -7.50 -20.96 18.56
CA ASN A 85 -7.30 -20.99 20.01
C ASN A 85 -8.59 -21.27 20.79
N LEU A 86 -9.78 -21.06 20.20
CA LEU A 86 -11.07 -21.38 20.81
C LEU A 86 -11.45 -22.88 20.70
N TYR A 87 -10.74 -23.66 19.86
CA TYR A 87 -10.89 -25.12 19.74
C TYR A 87 -9.53 -25.83 19.83
N PRO A 88 -8.96 -26.01 21.03
CA PRO A 88 -7.66 -26.68 21.20
C PRO A 88 -7.79 -28.21 21.15
N GLY A 89 -8.39 -28.79 20.10
CA GLY A 89 -8.70 -30.22 20.11
C GLY A 89 -9.23 -30.85 18.82
N GLN A 90 -8.79 -30.39 17.65
CA GLN A 90 -8.94 -31.17 16.41
C GLN A 90 -7.57 -31.34 15.75
N THR A 91 -6.69 -32.03 16.45
CA THR A 91 -5.64 -32.82 15.81
C THR A 91 -6.15 -34.27 15.84
N ASP A 92 -6.30 -34.85 14.66
CA ASP A 92 -6.70 -36.25 14.42
C ASP A 92 -5.85 -37.23 15.26
#